data_AF-A0A4U8Z3P7-F1
#
_entry.id   AF-A0A4U8Z3P7-F1
#
_cell.length_a   1.000
_cell.length_b   1.000
_cell.length_c   1.000
_cell.angle_alpha   90.00
_cell.angle_beta   90.00
_cell.angle_gamma   90.00
#
_symmetry.space_group_name_H-M   'P 1'
#
loop_
_entity.id
_entity.type
_entity.pdbx_description
1 polymer ?
#
loop_
_entity_poly.entity_id
_entity_poly.type
_entity_poly.pdbx_seq_one_letter_code
_entity_poly.pdbx_strand_id
1 'polypeptide(L)'
;MSNGQSWLEQSALSFFINDGHFDRHLRKLRQIYMSRRDCLVASLNANFKEPKISGTESGLHLVWQLPQDFPRAREIQLKAREIGVGVYALSSGAAFDFDDAPNDDILVFGYSSLDVAKIQTAVMALRQLFILK
;
A
#
# COMPACT_ATOMS: atom_id res chain seq x y z
N MET A 1 -1.23 34.83 -7.12
CA MET A 1 -1.83 34.04 -8.22
C MET A 1 -0.78 33.04 -8.66
N SER A 2 -1.09 31.73 -8.64
CA SER A 2 -0.21 30.74 -9.27
C SER A 2 -0.39 30.87 -10.78
N ASN A 3 0.67 31.16 -11.52
CA ASN A 3 0.64 31.33 -12.99
C ASN A 3 0.48 29.99 -13.74
N GLY A 4 -0.09 28.97 -13.10
CA GLY A 4 -0.16 27.61 -13.63
C GLY A 4 1.18 26.86 -13.58
N GLN A 5 1.20 25.67 -14.18
CA GLN A 5 2.43 24.89 -14.37
C GLN A 5 3.33 25.53 -15.43
N SER A 6 4.65 25.32 -15.36
CA SER A 6 5.57 25.94 -16.31
C SER A 6 5.30 25.47 -17.75
N TRP A 7 5.47 26.37 -18.75
CA TRP A 7 5.25 26.02 -20.16
C TRP A 7 6.11 24.83 -20.61
N LEU A 8 7.34 24.73 -20.09
CA LEU A 8 8.27 23.66 -20.45
C LEU A 8 7.75 22.28 -20.01
N GLU A 9 7.25 22.16 -18.78
CA GLU A 9 6.67 20.90 -18.27
C GLU A 9 5.40 20.52 -19.03
N GLN A 10 4.54 21.49 -19.33
CA GLN A 10 3.33 21.26 -20.12
C GLN A 10 3.67 20.79 -21.54
N SER A 11 4.67 21.42 -22.17
CA SER A 11 5.11 21.06 -23.52
C SER A 11 5.74 19.67 -23.55
N ALA A 12 6.62 19.36 -22.60
CA ALA A 12 7.23 18.04 -22.48
C ALA A 12 6.18 16.94 -22.24
N LEU A 13 5.20 17.18 -21.35
CA LEU A 13 4.10 16.25 -21.11
C LEU A 13 3.22 16.06 -22.36
N SER A 14 2.95 17.14 -23.10
CA SER A 14 2.20 17.08 -24.35
C SER A 14 2.88 16.17 -25.36
N PHE A 15 4.19 16.31 -25.59
CA PHE A 15 4.96 15.40 -26.45
C PHE A 15 4.92 13.96 -25.92
N PHE A 16 5.12 13.77 -24.61
CA PHE A 16 5.08 12.43 -23.99
C PHE A 16 3.73 11.71 -24.19
N ILE A 17 2.62 12.46 -24.18
CA ILE A 17 1.28 11.93 -24.44
C ILE A 17 1.07 11.69 -25.94
N ASN A 18 1.30 12.71 -26.78
CA ASN A 18 1.00 12.66 -28.21
C ASN A 18 1.84 11.61 -28.96
N ASP A 19 3.06 11.36 -28.52
CA ASP A 19 3.95 10.35 -29.11
C ASP A 19 3.67 8.92 -28.56
N GLY A 20 2.65 8.76 -27.70
CA GLY A 20 2.22 7.48 -27.15
C GLY A 20 3.16 6.89 -26.07
N HIS A 21 4.13 7.68 -25.58
CA HIS A 21 5.03 7.26 -24.52
C HIS A 21 4.29 7.08 -23.18
N PHE A 22 3.31 7.95 -22.89
CA PHE A 22 2.47 7.82 -21.69
C PHE A 22 1.71 6.49 -21.65
N ASP A 23 1.08 6.07 -22.75
CA ASP A 23 0.36 4.79 -22.81
C ASP A 23 1.27 3.57 -22.67
N ARG A 24 2.46 3.64 -23.27
CA ARG A 24 3.51 2.60 -23.10
C ARG A 24 3.95 2.55 -21.63
N HIS A 25 4.13 3.70 -21.00
CA HIS A 25 4.50 3.80 -19.60
C HIS A 25 3.41 3.24 -18.68
N LEU A 26 2.13 3.59 -18.91
CA LEU A 26 1.01 3.06 -18.14
C LEU A 26 0.87 1.54 -18.26
N ARG A 27 1.05 0.98 -19.46
CA ARG A 27 1.05 -0.49 -19.65
C ARG A 27 2.15 -1.16 -18.83
N LYS A 28 3.36 -0.59 -18.83
CA LYS A 28 4.47 -1.06 -18.00
C LYS A 28 4.15 -0.95 -16.50
N LEU A 29 3.64 0.19 -16.04
CA LEU A 29 3.28 0.40 -14.64
C LEU A 29 2.19 -0.56 -14.16
N ARG A 30 1.16 -0.83 -14.97
CA ARG A 30 0.11 -1.80 -14.64
C ARG A 30 0.68 -3.18 -14.34
N GLN A 31 1.61 -3.66 -15.16
CA GLN A 31 2.26 -4.97 -14.93
C GLN A 31 3.11 -4.97 -13.66
N ILE A 32 3.87 -3.90 -13.43
CA ILE A 32 4.71 -3.75 -12.22
C ILE A 32 3.84 -3.75 -10.95
N TYR A 33 2.77 -2.95 -10.94
CA TYR A 33 1.89 -2.84 -9.77
C TYR A 33 1.07 -4.10 -9.54
N MET A 34 0.64 -4.79 -10.60
CA MET A 34 -0.01 -6.09 -10.49
C MET A 34 0.91 -7.12 -9.83
N SER A 35 2.16 -7.23 -10.29
CA SER A 35 3.15 -8.15 -9.68
C SER A 35 3.41 -7.84 -8.20
N ARG A 36 3.50 -6.56 -7.83
CA ARG A 36 3.70 -6.13 -6.43
C ARG A 36 2.49 -6.42 -5.56
N ARG A 37 1.28 -6.12 -6.05
CA ARG A 37 0.02 -6.47 -5.38
C ARG A 37 -0.06 -7.96 -5.14
N ASP A 38 0.15 -8.77 -6.18
CA ASP A 38 0.05 -10.23 -6.10
C ASP A 38 1.08 -10.80 -5.13
N CYS A 39 2.31 -10.27 -5.15
CA CYS A 39 3.33 -10.61 -4.16
C CYS A 39 2.90 -10.29 -2.73
N LEU A 40 2.32 -9.11 -2.48
CA LEU A 40 1.88 -8.72 -1.15
C LEU A 40 0.74 -9.61 -0.65
N VAL A 41 -0.27 -9.86 -1.49
CA VAL A 41 -1.39 -10.77 -1.18
C VAL A 41 -0.87 -12.18 -0.90
N ALA A 42 0.01 -12.72 -1.75
CA ALA A 42 0.61 -14.04 -1.55
C ALA A 42 1.45 -14.10 -0.26
N SER A 43 2.22 -13.06 0.02
CA SER A 43 3.05 -12.99 1.24
C SER A 43 2.19 -12.93 2.49
N LEU A 44 1.08 -12.18 2.50
CA LEU A 44 0.15 -12.14 3.62
C LEU A 44 -0.51 -13.50 3.84
N ASN A 45 -1.01 -14.15 2.77
CA ASN A 45 -1.61 -15.49 2.85
C ASN A 45 -0.63 -16.57 3.32
N ALA A 46 0.66 -16.44 2.99
CA ALA A 46 1.68 -17.39 3.43
C ALA A 46 2.10 -17.21 4.90
N ASN A 47 1.90 -16.02 5.47
CA ASN A 47 2.42 -15.66 6.80
C ASN A 47 1.33 -15.55 7.88
N PHE A 48 0.06 -15.40 7.48
CA PHE A 48 -1.08 -15.25 8.37
C PHE A 48 -2.20 -16.20 7.99
N LYS A 49 -2.96 -16.68 8.98
CA LYS A 49 -4.09 -17.59 8.76
C LYS A 49 -5.28 -16.79 8.25
N GLU A 50 -5.68 -17.04 7.00
CA GLU A 50 -6.89 -16.51 6.36
C GLU A 50 -7.07 -14.98 6.52
N PRO A 51 -6.09 -14.15 6.07
CA PRO A 51 -6.19 -12.70 6.22
C PRO A 51 -7.36 -12.14 5.40
N LYS A 52 -8.19 -11.30 6.03
CA LYS A 52 -9.28 -10.58 5.38
C LYS A 52 -8.74 -9.37 4.61
N ILE A 53 -8.45 -9.56 3.32
CA ILE A 53 -7.84 -8.55 2.46
C ILE A 53 -8.90 -7.94 1.53
N SER A 54 -8.89 -6.62 1.37
CA SER A 54 -9.73 -5.87 0.42
C SER A 54 -8.90 -4.83 -0.36
N GLY A 55 -9.49 -4.25 -1.41
CA GLY A 55 -8.81 -3.26 -2.26
C GLY A 55 -7.81 -3.85 -3.25
N THR A 56 -7.96 -5.13 -3.63
CA THR A 56 -7.05 -5.81 -4.56
C THR A 56 -7.35 -5.50 -6.04
N GLU A 57 -8.53 -4.98 -6.37
CA GLU A 57 -8.95 -4.82 -7.77
C GLU A 57 -8.27 -3.64 -8.48
N SER A 58 -7.92 -2.58 -7.76
CA SER A 58 -7.33 -1.37 -8.34
C SER A 58 -6.56 -0.53 -7.32
N GLY A 59 -5.90 0.53 -7.80
CA GLY A 59 -5.15 1.46 -6.97
C GLY A 59 -3.72 1.01 -6.67
N LEU A 60 -3.17 1.54 -5.59
CA LEU A 60 -1.78 1.35 -5.15
C LEU A 60 -1.67 0.93 -3.67
N HIS A 61 -2.83 0.65 -3.07
CA HIS A 61 -2.96 0.26 -1.68
C HIS A 61 -3.86 -0.96 -1.59
N LEU A 62 -3.63 -1.79 -0.58
CA LEU A 62 -4.61 -2.77 -0.13
C LEU A 62 -4.82 -2.62 1.37
N VAL A 63 -5.92 -3.20 1.83
CA VAL A 63 -6.34 -3.11 3.22
C VAL A 63 -6.43 -4.51 3.79
N TRP A 64 -5.98 -4.67 5.03
CA TRP A 64 -6.14 -5.89 5.80
C TRP A 64 -6.95 -5.56 7.05
N GLN A 65 -8.12 -6.19 7.17
CA GLN A 65 -8.88 -6.20 8.40
C GLN A 65 -8.28 -7.23 9.36
N LEU A 66 -7.79 -6.74 10.49
CA LEU A 66 -7.13 -7.52 11.52
C LEU A 66 -8.13 -8.41 12.26
N PRO A 67 -7.74 -9.64 12.63
CA PRO A 67 -8.50 -10.45 13.58
C PRO A 67 -8.65 -9.77 14.95
N GLN A 68 -9.74 -10.05 15.68
CA GLN A 68 -10.01 -9.44 16.99
C GLN A 68 -8.96 -9.76 18.08
N ASP A 69 -8.23 -10.86 17.93
CA ASP A 69 -7.17 -11.29 18.86
C ASP A 69 -5.81 -10.62 18.60
N PHE A 70 -5.71 -9.83 17.53
CA PHE A 70 -4.51 -9.08 17.17
C PHE A 70 -4.48 -7.73 17.92
N PRO A 71 -3.29 -7.14 18.12
CA PRO A 71 -3.20 -5.77 18.63
C PRO A 71 -3.90 -4.79 17.68
N ARG A 72 -4.26 -3.60 18.20
CA ARG A 72 -4.88 -2.55 17.37
C ARG A 72 -3.92 -2.10 16.27
N ALA A 73 -4.46 -1.71 15.12
CA ALA A 73 -3.70 -1.29 13.94
C ALA A 73 -2.67 -0.19 14.25
N ARG A 74 -3.02 0.75 15.14
CA ARG A 74 -2.12 1.83 15.55
C ARG A 74 -0.90 1.33 16.34
N GLU A 75 -1.08 0.33 17.19
CA GLU A 75 0.01 -0.28 17.93
C GLU A 75 0.95 -1.03 16.97
N ILE A 76 0.39 -1.79 16.04
CA ILE A 76 1.16 -2.50 15.01
C ILE A 76 1.94 -1.52 14.15
N GLN A 77 1.33 -0.42 13.72
CA GLN A 77 2.02 0.63 12.96
C GLN A 77 3.25 1.18 13.70
N LEU A 78 3.13 1.45 15.00
CA LEU A 78 4.24 1.98 15.79
C LEU A 78 5.37 0.95 15.91
N LYS A 79 5.05 -0.30 16.27
CA LYS A 79 6.04 -1.38 16.37
C LYS A 79 6.67 -1.74 15.02
N ALA A 80 5.90 -1.74 13.95
CA ALA A 80 6.39 -1.98 12.59
C ALA A 80 7.40 -0.91 12.18
N ARG A 81 7.14 0.36 12.53
CA ARG A 81 8.06 1.46 12.25
C ARG A 81 9.40 1.27 12.96
N GLU A 82 9.41 0.78 14.20
CA GLU A 82 10.64 0.51 14.97
C GLU A 82 11.54 -0.53 14.28
N ILE A 83 10.96 -1.48 13.55
CA ILE A 83 11.70 -2.47 12.76
C ILE A 83 11.88 -2.09 11.28
N GLY A 84 11.61 -0.82 10.92
CA GLY A 84 11.81 -0.30 9.56
C GLY A 84 10.72 -0.69 8.55
N VAL A 85 9.56 -1.17 9.01
CA VAL A 85 8.43 -1.54 8.16
C VAL A 85 7.35 -0.44 8.21
N GLY A 86 7.06 0.17 7.05
CA GLY A 86 6.01 1.18 6.93
C GLY A 86 4.65 0.56 6.62
N VAL A 87 3.75 0.57 7.60
CA VAL A 87 2.30 0.29 7.43
C VAL A 87 1.51 1.41 8.11
N TYR A 88 0.24 1.57 7.76
CA TYR A 88 -0.60 2.64 8.29
C TYR A 88 -1.86 2.07 8.93
N ALA A 89 -2.18 2.50 10.15
CA ALA A 89 -3.55 2.34 10.64
C ALA A 89 -4.47 3.29 9.86
N LEU A 90 -5.72 2.90 9.60
CA LEU A 90 -6.67 3.73 8.86
C LEU A 90 -6.83 5.13 9.50
N SER A 91 -6.90 5.19 10.83
CA SER A 91 -6.96 6.43 11.63
C SER A 91 -5.76 7.38 11.47
N SER A 92 -4.66 6.90 10.90
CA SER A 92 -3.46 7.70 10.64
C SER A 92 -3.16 7.88 9.15
N GLY A 93 -3.85 7.13 8.29
CA GLY A 93 -3.88 7.42 6.87
C GLY A 93 -4.68 8.69 6.64
N ALA A 94 -4.46 9.38 5.52
CA ALA A 94 -5.33 10.47 5.09
C ALA A 94 -6.70 9.93 4.60
N ALA A 95 -7.28 9.00 5.36
CA ALA A 95 -8.57 8.39 5.10
C ALA A 95 -9.65 9.16 5.84
N PHE A 96 -10.80 9.31 5.20
CA PHE A 96 -12.01 9.77 5.86
C PHE A 96 -12.80 8.55 6.32
N ASP A 97 -13.06 8.47 7.62
CA ASP A 97 -13.94 7.48 8.21
C ASP A 97 -15.34 8.09 8.31
N PHE A 98 -16.34 7.38 7.77
CA PHE A 98 -17.73 7.80 7.78
C PHE A 98 -18.57 7.00 8.78
N ASP A 99 -17.98 6.01 9.46
CA ASP A 99 -18.65 5.20 10.47
C ASP A 99 -18.49 5.80 11.87
N ASP A 100 -19.50 5.61 12.72
CA ASP A 100 -19.47 6.06 14.12
C ASP A 100 -18.55 5.20 15.02
N ALA A 101 -18.22 3.98 14.57
CA ALA A 101 -17.36 3.06 15.30
C ALA A 101 -15.89 3.23 14.87
N PRO A 102 -14.93 3.24 15.81
CA PRO A 102 -13.53 3.38 15.45
C PRO A 102 -13.04 2.16 14.67
N ASN A 103 -12.62 2.38 13.42
CA ASN A 103 -11.95 1.39 12.58
C ASN A 103 -10.47 1.21 12.99
N ASP A 104 -10.25 0.70 14.21
CA ASP A 104 -8.93 0.50 14.81
C ASP A 104 -8.32 -0.88 14.53
N ASP A 105 -9.02 -1.73 13.76
CA ASP A 105 -8.62 -3.05 13.27
C ASP A 105 -8.15 -3.02 11.80
N ILE A 106 -7.98 -1.84 11.20
CA ILE A 106 -7.66 -1.73 9.77
C ILE A 106 -6.21 -1.28 9.55
N LEU A 107 -5.44 -2.13 8.86
CA LEU A 107 -4.10 -1.81 8.36
C LEU A 107 -4.11 -1.59 6.83
N VAL A 108 -3.46 -0.51 6.41
CA VAL A 108 -3.30 -0.11 5.02
C VAL A 108 -1.86 -0.32 4.58
N PHE A 109 -1.69 -0.97 3.42
CA PHE A 109 -0.40 -1.30 2.82
C PHE A 109 -0.26 -0.58 1.48
N GLY A 110 0.72 0.31 1.36
CA GLY A 110 1.13 0.90 0.08
C GLY A 110 2.21 0.05 -0.59
N TYR A 111 2.02 -0.31 -1.86
CA TYR A 111 2.96 -1.18 -2.59
C TYR A 111 3.61 -0.50 -3.82
N SER A 112 3.34 0.77 -4.08
CA SER A 112 3.79 1.48 -5.29
C SER A 112 5.29 1.81 -5.33
N SER A 113 5.96 1.90 -4.18
CA SER A 113 7.38 2.29 -4.07
C SER A 113 8.33 1.13 -3.77
N LEU A 114 7.80 -0.08 -3.54
CA LEU A 114 8.57 -1.27 -3.16
C LEU A 114 8.75 -2.21 -4.34
N ASP A 115 9.85 -2.95 -4.38
CA ASP A 115 9.99 -4.13 -5.24
C ASP A 115 9.47 -5.40 -4.52
N VAL A 116 9.33 -6.48 -5.26
CA VAL A 116 8.77 -7.77 -4.79
C VAL A 116 9.59 -8.32 -3.62
N ALA A 117 10.92 -8.23 -3.67
CA ALA A 117 11.79 -8.74 -2.61
C ALA A 117 11.61 -7.93 -1.31
N LYS A 118 11.52 -6.61 -1.38
CA LYS A 118 11.23 -5.75 -0.23
C LYS A 118 9.86 -6.04 0.38
N ILE A 119 8.86 -6.33 -0.43
CA ILE A 119 7.52 -6.71 0.05
C ILE A 119 7.59 -8.00 0.86
N GLN A 120 8.26 -9.03 0.34
CA GLN A 120 8.42 -10.31 1.04
C GLN A 120 9.14 -10.14 2.38
N THR A 121 10.26 -9.42 2.38
CA THR A 121 11.03 -9.13 3.60
C THR A 121 10.21 -8.35 4.62
N ALA A 122 9.48 -7.32 4.18
CA ALA A 122 8.64 -6.51 5.06
C ALA A 122 7.51 -7.33 5.71
N VAL A 123 6.83 -8.19 4.94
CA VAL A 123 5.75 -9.05 5.49
C VAL A 123 6.31 -10.10 6.45
N MET A 124 7.49 -10.66 6.15
CA MET A 124 8.16 -11.61 7.05
C MET A 124 8.57 -10.95 8.37
N ALA A 125 9.12 -9.73 8.31
CA ALA A 125 9.47 -8.96 9.50
C ALA A 125 8.21 -8.58 10.30
N LEU A 126 7.15 -8.16 9.61
CA LEU A 126 5.86 -7.83 10.22
C LEU A 126 5.26 -9.02 10.98
N ARG A 127 5.35 -10.24 10.43
CA ARG A 127 4.88 -11.48 11.09
C ARG A 127 5.48 -11.67 12.49
N GLN A 128 6.75 -11.31 12.70
CA GLN A 128 7.41 -11.47 14.00
C GLN A 128 6.74 -10.64 15.10
N LEU A 129 6.09 -9.52 14.75
CA LEU A 129 5.36 -8.69 15.72
C LEU A 129 4.09 -9.36 16.26
N PHE A 130 3.58 -10.37 15.55
CA PHE A 130 2.36 -11.10 15.93
C PHE A 130 2.64 -12.43 16.60
N ILE A 131 3.85 -12.98 16.46
CA ILE A 131 4.26 -14.26 17.06
C ILE A 131 4.77 -14.10 18.49
N LEU A 132 5.20 -12.90 18.89
CA LEU A 132 5.77 -12.61 20.22
C LEU A 132 4.73 -12.53 21.36
N LYS A 133 3.77 -13.45 21.39
CA LYS A 133 2.97 -13.74 22.60
C LYS A 133 3.42 -15.04 23.23
#